data_AF-A0A8I1UCC4-F1
#
_entry.id   AF-A0A8I1UCC4-F1
#
_cell.length_a   1.000
_cell.length_b   1.000
_cell.length_c   1.000
_cell.angle_alpha   90.00
_cell.angle_beta   90.00
_cell.angle_gamma   90.00
#
_symmetry.space_group_name_H-M   'P 1'
#
loop_
_entity.id
_entity.type
_entity.pdbx_description
1 polymer ?
#
loop_
_entity_poly.entity_id
_entity_poly.type
_entity_poly.pdbx_seq_one_letter_code
_entity_poly.pdbx_strand_id
1 'polypeptide(L)'
;MRPPTLLQPVADALAGLREGSLSPAQASERLRAQHDLLAALPPRFAEVLGNLLDRLESSALFDGESCSFSSHELHDSLQYWIDKAQAQLANA
;
A
#
# COMPACT_ATOMS: atom_id res chain seq x y z
N MET A 1 -1.27 -22.23 3.27
CA MET A 1 -0.51 -21.23 2.47
C MET A 1 0.48 -20.55 3.38
N ARG A 2 1.74 -20.33 2.97
CA ARG A 2 2.68 -19.56 3.79
C ARG A 2 2.19 -18.10 3.81
N PRO A 3 1.89 -17.50 4.98
CA PRO A 3 1.45 -16.11 5.08
C PRO A 3 2.38 -15.06 4.42
N PRO A 4 3.72 -15.23 4.32
CA PRO A 4 4.56 -14.18 3.71
C PRO A 4 4.33 -13.96 2.20
N THR A 5 3.80 -14.94 1.48
CA THR A 5 3.66 -14.85 0.02
C THR A 5 2.56 -13.89 -0.44
N LEU A 6 1.49 -13.73 0.35
CA LEU A 6 0.35 -12.89 -0.04
C LEU A 6 0.65 -11.39 0.05
N LEU A 7 1.58 -10.99 0.94
CA LEU A 7 1.97 -9.59 1.14
C LEU A 7 3.11 -9.13 0.22
N GLN A 8 3.82 -10.08 -0.38
CA GLN A 8 4.94 -9.80 -1.27
C GLN A 8 4.64 -8.80 -2.40
N PRO A 9 3.50 -8.88 -3.13
CA PRO A 9 3.17 -7.88 -4.15
C PRO A 9 2.91 -6.48 -3.58
N VAL A 10 2.41 -6.37 -2.35
CA VAL A 10 2.20 -5.08 -1.66
C VAL A 10 3.54 -4.46 -1.26
N ALA A 11 4.45 -5.28 -0.73
CA ALA A 11 5.79 -4.86 -0.36
C ALA A 11 6.61 -4.41 -1.59
N ASP A 12 6.51 -5.15 -2.71
CA ASP A 12 7.13 -4.79 -3.98
C ASP A 12 6.61 -3.45 -4.52
N ALA A 13 5.29 -3.24 -4.47
CA ALA A 13 4.68 -1.98 -4.88
C ALA A 13 5.20 -0.79 -4.05
N LEU A 14 5.32 -0.96 -2.73
CA LEU A 14 5.87 0.08 -1.84
C LEU A 14 7.36 0.34 -2.11
N ALA A 15 8.15 -0.71 -2.36
CA ALA A 15 9.56 -0.56 -2.72
C ALA A 15 9.70 0.25 -4.02
N GLY A 16 8.93 -0.10 -5.05
CA GLY A 16 8.99 0.63 -6.31
C GLY A 16 8.52 2.09 -6.21
N LEU A 17 7.56 2.39 -5.33
CA LEU A 17 7.17 3.78 -5.03
C LEU A 17 8.33 4.56 -4.38
N ARG A 18 9.05 3.95 -3.44
CA ARG A 18 10.21 4.57 -2.78
C ARG A 18 11.39 4.78 -3.71
N GLU A 19 11.61 3.84 -4.63
CA GLU A 19 12.66 3.91 -5.65
C GLU A 19 12.30 4.80 -6.84
N GLY A 20 11.03 5.22 -6.95
CA GLY A 20 10.51 5.95 -8.11
C GLY A 20 10.40 5.10 -9.38
N SER A 21 10.53 3.78 -9.28
CA SER A 21 10.37 2.84 -10.41
C SER A 21 8.89 2.53 -10.70
N LEU A 22 8.00 2.79 -9.74
CA LEU A 22 6.55 2.70 -9.87
C LEU A 22 5.92 4.07 -9.61
N SER A 23 4.97 4.45 -10.47
CA SER A 23 4.16 5.64 -10.24
C SER A 23 3.05 5.35 -9.20
N PRO A 24 2.62 6.38 -8.45
CA PRO A 24 1.47 6.30 -7.53
C PRO A 24 0.25 5.56 -8.09
N ALA A 25 -0.16 5.88 -9.31
CA ALA A 25 -1.28 5.23 -9.98
C ALA A 25 -1.05 3.73 -10.23
N GLN A 26 0.11 3.36 -10.79
CA GLN A 26 0.45 1.95 -11.06
C GLN A 26 0.53 1.12 -9.78
N ALA A 27 1.08 1.69 -8.71
CA ALA A 27 1.11 1.02 -7.41
C ALA A 27 -0.32 0.84 -6.86
N SER A 28 -1.16 1.87 -6.89
CA SER A 28 -2.55 1.80 -6.45
C SER A 28 -3.35 0.74 -7.22
N GLU A 29 -3.21 0.65 -8.54
CA GLU A 29 -3.86 -0.40 -9.34
C GLU A 29 -3.40 -1.81 -8.92
N ARG A 30 -2.09 -2.01 -8.76
CA ARG A 30 -1.52 -3.30 -8.30
C ARG A 30 -2.02 -3.70 -6.91
N LEU A 31 -2.16 -2.73 -6.01
CA LEU A 31 -2.62 -2.91 -4.63
C LEU A 31 -4.11 -3.25 -4.59
N ARG A 32 -4.95 -2.56 -5.37
CA ARG A 32 -6.39 -2.86 -5.49
C ARG A 32 -6.65 -4.25 -6.08
N ALA A 33 -5.77 -4.73 -6.96
CA ALA A 33 -5.88 -6.06 -7.56
C ALA A 33 -5.58 -7.24 -6.59
N GLN A 34 -5.10 -6.98 -5.37
CA GLN A 34 -4.78 -8.02 -4.39
C GLN A 34 -6.03 -8.58 -3.67
N HIS A 35 -6.99 -9.08 -4.43
CA HIS A 35 -8.26 -9.59 -3.90
C HIS A 35 -8.08 -10.75 -2.92
N ASP A 36 -7.14 -11.66 -3.20
CA ASP A 36 -6.88 -12.85 -2.35
C ASP A 36 -6.33 -12.45 -0.98
N LEU A 37 -5.40 -11.47 -0.95
CA LEU A 37 -4.88 -10.89 0.27
C LEU A 37 -5.98 -10.18 1.07
N LEU A 38 -6.80 -9.36 0.40
CA LEU A 38 -7.87 -8.62 1.06
C LEU A 38 -8.96 -9.55 1.60
N ALA A 39 -9.25 -10.66 0.92
CA ALA A 39 -10.17 -11.69 1.39
C ALA A 39 -9.65 -12.44 2.62
N ALA A 40 -8.33 -12.57 2.76
CA ALA A 40 -7.68 -13.18 3.93
C ALA A 40 -7.57 -12.25 5.15
N LEU A 41 -7.85 -10.95 4.99
CA LEU A 41 -7.78 -9.94 6.04
C LEU A 41 -9.18 -9.52 6.52
N PRO A 42 -9.32 -9.02 7.76
CA PRO A 42 -10.56 -8.38 8.21
C PRO A 42 -10.94 -7.19 7.32
N PRO A 43 -12.25 -6.93 7.07
CA PRO A 43 -12.72 -5.95 6.08
C PRO A 43 -12.18 -4.53 6.30
N ARG A 44 -11.93 -4.14 7.56
CA ARG A 44 -11.30 -2.86 7.93
C ARG A 44 -9.96 -2.59 7.22
N PHE A 45 -9.20 -3.65 6.88
CA PHE A 45 -7.93 -3.48 6.17
C PHE A 45 -8.12 -2.98 4.75
N ALA A 46 -9.17 -3.43 4.06
CA ALA A 46 -9.50 -2.97 2.71
C ALA A 46 -9.95 -1.50 2.73
N GLU A 47 -10.73 -1.10 3.75
CA GLU A 47 -11.15 0.31 3.92
C GLU A 47 -9.95 1.22 4.16
N VAL A 48 -9.03 0.85 5.06
CA VAL A 48 -7.82 1.64 5.34
C VAL A 48 -6.92 1.69 4.10
N LEU A 49 -6.72 0.56 3.42
CA LEU A 49 -5.91 0.53 2.20
C LEU A 49 -6.50 1.47 1.14
N GLY A 50 -7.81 1.39 0.88
CA GLY A 50 -8.49 2.28 -0.08
C GLY A 50 -8.22 3.76 0.20
N ASN A 51 -8.40 4.19 1.44
CA ASN A 51 -8.11 5.58 1.85
C ASN A 51 -6.65 5.99 1.64
N LEU A 52 -5.69 5.08 1.87
CA LEU A 52 -4.27 5.35 1.61
C LEU A 52 -3.99 5.49 0.11
N LEU A 53 -4.60 4.63 -0.72
CA LEU A 53 -4.45 4.68 -2.18
C LEU A 53 -5.06 5.94 -2.77
N ASP A 54 -6.26 6.35 -2.32
CA ASP A 54 -6.90 7.59 -2.80
C ASP A 54 -6.04 8.82 -2.48
N ARG A 55 -5.40 8.85 -1.30
CA ARG A 55 -4.46 9.92 -0.93
C ARG A 55 -3.18 9.88 -1.76
N LEU A 56 -2.66 8.70 -2.04
CA LEU A 56 -1.48 8.50 -2.87
C LEU A 56 -1.73 8.98 -4.31
N GLU A 57 -2.86 8.59 -4.91
CA GLU A 57 -3.25 9.04 -6.24
C GLU A 57 -3.46 10.56 -6.30
N SER A 58 -4.12 11.13 -5.29
CA SER A 58 -4.29 12.58 -5.15
C SER A 58 -2.95 13.31 -5.03
N SER A 59 -2.02 12.81 -4.21
CA SER A 59 -0.70 13.44 -4.05
C SER A 59 0.10 13.52 -5.35
N ALA A 60 -0.10 12.56 -6.27
CA ALA A 60 0.54 12.55 -7.58
C ALA A 60 -0.03 13.60 -8.55
N LEU A 61 -1.28 14.04 -8.34
CA LEU A 61 -1.94 15.06 -9.16
C LEU A 61 -1.56 16.49 -8.75
N PHE A 62 -1.04 16.67 -7.54
CA PHE A 62 -0.70 17.98 -6.95
C PHE A 62 0.81 18.26 -6.91
N ASP A 63 1.59 17.74 -7.87
CA ASP A 63 3.06 17.81 -7.96
C ASP A 63 3.62 19.22 -8.27
N GLY A 64 2.97 20.26 -7.74
CA GLY A 64 3.29 21.66 -7.94
C GLY A 64 4.63 22.08 -7.34
N GLU A 65 4.85 22.01 -6.02
CA GLU A 65 6.10 22.54 -5.42
C GLU A 65 6.49 21.99 -4.02
N SER A 66 6.01 20.83 -3.55
CA SER A 66 6.42 20.33 -2.20
C SER A 66 6.26 18.81 -2.01
N CYS A 67 7.04 18.00 -2.74
CA CYS A 67 6.88 16.54 -2.78
C CYS A 67 7.91 15.73 -1.97
N SER A 68 8.38 16.23 -0.81
CA SER A 68 9.22 15.41 0.08
C SER A 68 8.52 15.00 1.38
N PHE A 69 7.66 15.86 1.94
CA PHE A 69 7.04 15.58 3.24
C PHE A 69 5.77 14.71 3.11
N SER A 70 4.79 15.14 2.31
CA SER A 70 3.51 14.43 2.18
C SER A 70 3.65 13.03 1.57
N SER A 71 4.58 12.84 0.62
CA SER A 71 4.80 11.53 -0.01
C SER A 71 5.50 10.53 0.92
N HIS A 72 6.41 11.01 1.78
CA HIS A 72 7.13 10.15 2.72
C HIS A 72 6.19 9.63 3.83
N GLU A 73 5.32 10.49 4.37
CA GLU A 73 4.32 10.09 5.37
C GLU A 73 3.31 9.08 4.81
N LEU A 74 2.94 9.20 3.52
CA LEU A 74 2.08 8.22 2.85
C LEU A 74 2.78 6.87 2.68
N HIS A 75 4.07 6.87 2.31
CA HIS A 75 4.85 5.64 2.22
C HIS A 75 5.02 4.97 3.58
N ASP A 76 5.20 5.74 4.65
CA ASP A 76 5.27 5.21 6.03
C ASP A 76 3.93 4.62 6.47
N SER A 77 2.82 5.30 6.17
CA SER A 77 1.47 4.80 6.45
C SER A 77 1.17 3.48 5.72
N LEU A 78 1.62 3.33 4.47
CA LEU A 78 1.54 2.06 3.73
C LEU A 78 2.43 0.97 4.35
N GLN A 79 3.64 1.32 4.78
CA GLN A 79 4.52 0.39 5.48
C GLN A 79 3.90 -0.13 6.78
N TYR A 80 3.28 0.78 7.54
CA TYR A 80 2.57 0.43 8.77
C TYR A 80 1.37 -0.48 8.50
N TRP A 81 0.61 -0.24 7.42
CA TRP A 81 -0.46 -1.12 6.99
C TRP A 81 0.06 -2.54 6.68
N ILE A 82 1.18 -2.66 5.97
CA ILE A 82 1.81 -3.96 5.65
C ILE A 82 2.18 -4.70 6.94
N ASP A 83 2.81 -4.02 7.90
CA ASP A 83 3.22 -4.62 9.17
C ASP A 83 2.00 -5.17 9.95
N LYS A 84 0.91 -4.39 9.99
CA LYS A 84 -0.35 -4.83 10.62
C LYS A 84 -1.01 -5.98 9.87
N ALA A 85 -0.99 -5.98 8.54
CA ALA A 85 -1.55 -7.06 7.74
C ALA A 85 -0.74 -8.34 7.96
N GLN A 86 0.59 -8.24 8.05
CA GLN A 86 1.47 -9.37 8.34
C GLN A 86 1.19 -9.96 9.71
N ALA A 87 1.12 -9.12 10.75
CA ALA A 87 0.78 -9.56 12.10
C ALA A 87 -0.61 -10.22 12.14
N GLN A 88 -1.59 -9.66 11.43
CA GLN A 88 -2.94 -10.20 11.37
C GLN A 88 -2.98 -11.58 10.68
N LEU A 89 -2.26 -11.78 9.58
CA LEU A 89 -2.19 -13.07 8.87
C LEU A 89 -1.38 -14.12 9.62
N ALA A 90 -0.39 -13.72 10.42
CA ALA A 90 0.36 -14.63 11.28
C ALA A 90 -0.46 -15.11 12.48
N ASN A 91 -1.50 -14.35 12.85
CA ASN A 91 -2.34 -14.58 14.01
C ASN A 91 -3.76 -15.07 13.65
N ALA A 92 -4.00 -15.35 12.36
CA ALA A 92 -5.22 -15.93 11.80
C ALA A 92 -5.03 -17.43 11.55
#